data_AF-A0A6C0P256-F1
#
_entry.id   AF-A0A6C0P256-F1
#
_cell.length_a   1.000
_cell.length_b   1.000
_cell.length_c   1.000
_cell.angle_alpha   90.00
_cell.angle_beta   90.00
_cell.angle_gamma   90.00
#
_symmetry.space_group_name_H-M   'P 1'
#
loop_
_entity.id
_entity.type
_entity.pdbx_description
1 polymer ?
#
loop_
_entity_poly.entity_id
_entity_poly.type
_entity_poly.pdbx_seq_one_letter_code
_entity_poly.pdbx_strand_id
1 'polypeptide(L)'
;MNVQAFLIMFREAFEAILIVGIIITYLNRIGQSKWNKYVWVGVSLAIAASLGVAMLFQNVLDGYATMGSKDYLRIGILIVSAGLLTHMIMFMSKQNREMRSKLQTKVALILTAGGAINMIVHSFLVTLREGVETVFFFAAISSGDISKSLQSWGALAGLAAAGVLGLLVFKGSKRIALGTFFKVTSVFLIMIAAGLLVQAVGVMQDLNVIGSAYKTPGGQIAAMYDLTWLLPEHPIDEANYIRDTGHHPVFHGQIGVFLKAFLGYSEDPSLEEFICYWLYYVFVFVLIARQKKVASLASAKAKDDDANATQDSVAEAVASDAMAQSQANGPESTTGKDTPTAI
;
A
#
# COMPACT_ATOMS: atom_id res chain seq x y z
N MET A 1 18.16 -8.98 6.39
CA MET A 1 16.90 -9.36 7.08
C MET A 1 16.43 -8.37 8.16
N ASN A 2 17.21 -8.06 9.20
CA ASN A 2 16.72 -7.24 10.34
C ASN A 2 16.10 -5.87 9.94
N VAL A 3 16.75 -5.13 9.04
CA VAL A 3 16.25 -3.81 8.60
C VAL A 3 14.95 -3.94 7.79
N GLN A 4 14.84 -4.95 6.92
CA GLN A 4 13.60 -5.18 6.15
C GLN A 4 12.46 -5.60 7.08
N ALA A 5 12.72 -6.53 8.01
CA ALA A 5 11.76 -6.97 9.00
C ALA A 5 11.29 -5.80 9.89
N PHE A 6 12.22 -4.90 10.26
CA PHE A 6 11.89 -3.65 10.95
C PHE A 6 10.96 -2.78 10.13
N LEU A 7 11.33 -2.45 8.88
CA LEU A 7 10.55 -1.53 8.04
C LEU A 7 9.16 -2.08 7.71
N ILE A 8 9.06 -3.36 7.39
CA ILE A 8 7.80 -4.04 7.13
C ILE A 8 6.95 -4.04 8.40
N MET A 9 7.44 -4.61 9.50
CA MET A 9 6.65 -4.72 10.74
C MET A 9 6.23 -3.36 11.28
N PHE A 10 7.13 -2.38 11.26
CA PHE A 10 6.83 -1.01 11.67
C PHE A 10 5.68 -0.42 10.87
N ARG A 11 5.70 -0.59 9.55
CA ARG A 11 4.67 -0.05 8.68
C ARG A 11 3.33 -0.75 8.89
N GLU A 12 3.28 -2.08 8.79
CA GLU A 12 2.04 -2.84 8.90
C GLU A 12 1.39 -2.64 10.28
N ALA A 13 2.20 -2.66 11.35
CA ALA A 13 1.71 -2.37 12.70
C ALA A 13 1.22 -0.92 12.83
N PHE A 14 1.93 0.05 12.25
CA PHE A 14 1.51 1.45 12.32
C PHE A 14 0.22 1.71 11.55
N GLU A 15 0.04 1.08 10.39
CA GLU A 15 -1.21 1.13 9.62
C GLU A 15 -2.38 0.55 10.42
N ALA A 16 -2.20 -0.65 11.00
CA ALA A 16 -3.21 -1.26 11.86
C ALA A 16 -3.56 -0.36 13.06
N ILE A 17 -2.55 0.21 13.74
CA ILE A 17 -2.73 1.14 14.86
C ILE A 17 -3.51 2.39 14.43
N LEU A 18 -3.21 2.97 13.26
CA LEU A 18 -3.92 4.13 12.76
C LEU A 18 -5.38 3.84 12.44
N ILE A 19 -5.66 2.72 11.76
CA ILE A 19 -7.04 2.39 11.40
C ILE A 19 -7.87 2.11 12.65
N VAL A 20 -7.36 1.27 13.56
CA VAL A 20 -8.01 0.97 14.85
C VAL A 20 -8.18 2.24 15.68
N GLY A 21 -7.16 3.07 15.76
CA GLY A 21 -7.22 4.32 16.53
C GLY A 21 -8.19 5.34 15.94
N ILE A 22 -8.37 5.40 14.61
CA ILE A 22 -9.41 6.22 13.98
C ILE A 22 -10.81 5.71 14.36
N ILE A 23 -11.03 4.39 14.34
CA ILE A 23 -12.30 3.79 14.74
C ILE A 23 -12.62 4.14 16.21
N ILE A 24 -11.66 3.95 17.11
CA ILE A 24 -11.82 4.26 18.55
C ILE A 24 -12.05 5.77 18.75
N THR A 25 -11.28 6.62 18.07
CA THR A 25 -11.43 8.09 18.16
C THR A 25 -12.81 8.52 17.68
N TYR A 26 -13.32 7.91 16.62
CA TYR A 26 -14.65 8.19 16.10
C TYR A 26 -15.76 7.74 17.07
N LEU A 27 -15.64 6.53 17.65
CA LEU A 27 -16.57 6.02 18.67
C LEU A 27 -16.64 6.91 19.92
N ASN A 28 -15.49 7.42 20.34
CA ASN A 28 -15.41 8.37 21.45
C ASN A 28 -16.07 9.70 21.09
N ARG A 29 -15.91 10.18 19.84
CA ARG A 29 -16.50 11.45 19.37
C ARG A 29 -18.02 11.42 19.35
N ILE A 30 -18.63 10.29 19.03
CA ILE A 30 -20.10 10.10 19.02
C ILE A 30 -20.67 9.73 20.40
N GLY A 31 -19.86 9.73 21.46
CA GLY A 31 -20.28 9.40 22.83
C GLY A 31 -20.56 7.91 23.09
N GLN A 32 -20.23 7.03 22.15
CA GLN A 32 -20.51 5.59 22.21
C GLN A 32 -19.25 4.79 22.63
N SER A 33 -18.52 5.27 23.64
CA SER A 33 -17.28 4.64 24.12
C SER A 33 -17.47 3.21 24.65
N LYS A 34 -18.71 2.84 25.02
CA LYS A 34 -19.08 1.47 25.43
C LYS A 34 -18.70 0.42 24.37
N TRP A 35 -18.72 0.80 23.09
CA TRP A 35 -18.45 -0.10 21.98
C TRP A 35 -16.95 -0.32 21.71
N ASN A 36 -16.06 0.43 22.37
CA ASN A 36 -14.60 0.27 22.24
C ASN A 36 -14.16 -1.15 22.61
N LYS A 37 -14.85 -1.80 23.56
CA LYS A 37 -14.56 -3.18 23.98
C LYS A 37 -14.69 -4.16 22.80
N TYR A 38 -15.68 -3.97 21.94
CA TYR A 38 -15.91 -4.82 20.77
C TYR A 38 -14.83 -4.65 19.70
N VAL A 39 -14.31 -3.44 19.53
CA VAL A 39 -13.17 -3.18 18.64
C VAL A 39 -11.94 -3.96 19.13
N TRP A 40 -11.64 -3.90 20.43
CA TRP A 40 -10.52 -4.65 21.00
C TRP A 40 -10.69 -6.16 20.91
N VAL A 41 -11.91 -6.69 21.04
CA VAL A 41 -12.20 -8.11 20.80
C VAL A 41 -11.90 -8.48 19.35
N GLY A 42 -12.35 -7.69 18.38
CA GLY A 42 -12.07 -7.93 16.96
C GLY A 42 -10.57 -7.89 16.63
N VAL A 43 -9.85 -6.90 17.16
CA VAL A 43 -8.39 -6.78 17.03
C VAL A 43 -7.67 -7.98 17.65
N SER A 44 -8.07 -8.42 18.84
CA SER A 44 -7.44 -9.54 19.53
C SER A 44 -7.65 -10.86 18.77
N LEU A 45 -8.87 -11.06 18.26
CA LEU A 45 -9.20 -12.20 17.41
C LEU A 45 -8.42 -12.17 16.09
N ALA A 46 -8.23 -10.98 15.51
CA ALA A 46 -7.44 -10.82 14.28
C ALA A 46 -5.98 -11.16 14.50
N ILE A 47 -5.37 -10.67 15.59
CA ILE A 47 -3.97 -11.01 15.94
C ILE A 47 -3.82 -12.53 16.12
N ALA A 48 -4.73 -13.17 16.86
CA ALA A 48 -4.72 -14.62 17.04
C ALA A 48 -4.88 -15.36 15.70
N ALA A 49 -5.79 -14.91 14.84
CA ALA A 49 -5.99 -15.49 13.51
C ALA A 49 -4.77 -15.28 12.60
N SER A 50 -4.11 -14.12 12.61
CA SER A 50 -2.90 -13.86 11.84
C SER A 50 -1.73 -14.75 12.28
N LEU A 51 -1.57 -15.00 13.59
CA LEU A 51 -0.61 -15.98 14.09
C LEU A 51 -0.96 -17.40 13.63
N GLY A 52 -2.25 -17.76 13.62
CA GLY A 52 -2.72 -19.02 13.07
C GLY A 52 -2.41 -19.16 11.57
N VAL A 53 -2.61 -18.10 10.79
CA VAL A 53 -2.23 -18.07 9.36
C VAL A 53 -0.72 -18.24 9.19
N ALA A 54 0.10 -17.57 10.00
CA ALA A 54 1.55 -17.73 9.97
C ALA A 54 1.98 -19.19 10.24
N MET A 55 1.40 -19.83 11.24
CA MET A 55 1.68 -21.24 11.58
C MET A 55 1.23 -22.19 10.48
N LEU A 56 0.02 -22.00 9.94
CA LEU A 56 -0.48 -22.81 8.82
C LEU A 56 0.41 -22.65 7.59
N PHE A 57 0.84 -21.43 7.30
CA PHE A 57 1.71 -21.15 6.17
C PHE A 57 3.10 -21.80 6.31
N GLN A 58 3.68 -21.76 7.53
CA GLN A 58 4.93 -22.46 7.82
C GLN A 58 4.78 -23.99 7.66
N ASN A 59 3.70 -24.58 8.17
CA ASN A 59 3.46 -26.02 8.00
C ASN A 59 3.33 -26.42 6.53
N VAL A 60 2.69 -25.59 5.71
CA VAL A 60 2.61 -25.81 4.26
C VAL A 60 4.02 -25.76 3.65
N LEU A 61 4.81 -24.73 3.96
CA LEU A 61 6.18 -24.59 3.48
C LEU A 61 7.06 -25.81 3.81
N ASP A 62 6.99 -26.29 5.06
CA ASP A 62 7.76 -27.45 5.52
C ASP A 62 7.29 -28.75 4.84
N GLY A 63 5.98 -28.88 4.59
CA GLY A 63 5.40 -30.00 3.85
C GLY A 63 5.91 -30.10 2.41
N TYR A 64 5.96 -28.97 1.69
CA TYR A 64 6.51 -28.93 0.32
C TYR A 64 8.03 -29.05 0.28
N ALA A 65 8.74 -28.65 1.34
CA ALA A 65 10.18 -28.88 1.48
C ALA A 65 10.51 -30.37 1.44
N THR A 66 9.67 -31.21 2.06
CA THR A 66 9.84 -32.66 2.08
C THR A 66 9.61 -33.31 0.70
N MET A 67 8.83 -32.66 -0.17
CA MET A 67 8.45 -33.18 -1.49
C MET A 67 9.40 -32.74 -2.63
N GLY A 68 10.47 -31.99 -2.34
CA GLY A 68 11.40 -31.46 -3.36
C GLY A 68 10.85 -30.29 -4.18
N SER A 69 9.65 -29.79 -3.90
CA SER A 69 8.98 -28.70 -4.63
C SER A 69 9.11 -27.33 -3.93
N LYS A 70 10.06 -27.20 -2.99
CA LYS A 70 10.26 -25.99 -2.18
C LYS A 70 10.50 -24.74 -3.04
N ASP A 71 11.28 -24.89 -4.10
CA ASP A 71 11.70 -23.75 -4.92
C ASP A 71 10.56 -23.20 -5.78
N TYR A 72 9.64 -24.06 -6.25
CA TYR A 72 8.42 -23.61 -6.94
C TYR A 72 7.48 -22.83 -6.02
N LEU A 73 7.31 -23.29 -4.77
CA LEU A 73 6.53 -22.57 -3.77
C LEU A 73 7.19 -21.23 -3.43
N ARG A 74 8.53 -21.19 -3.35
CA ARG A 74 9.31 -19.97 -3.13
C ARG A 74 9.08 -18.94 -4.24
N ILE A 75 9.10 -19.36 -5.51
CA ILE A 75 8.77 -18.47 -6.65
C ILE A 75 7.37 -17.88 -6.47
N GLY A 76 6.38 -18.71 -6.11
CA GLY A 76 5.00 -18.27 -5.85
C GLY A 76 4.93 -17.21 -4.76
N ILE A 77 5.64 -17.41 -3.64
CA ILE A 77 5.68 -16.46 -2.52
C ILE A 77 6.31 -15.14 -2.95
N LEU A 78 7.41 -15.17 -3.70
CA LEU A 78 8.10 -13.96 -4.15
C LEU A 78 7.21 -13.14 -5.10
N ILE A 79 6.56 -13.77 -6.07
CA ILE A 79 5.66 -13.10 -7.03
C ILE A 79 4.41 -12.55 -6.32
N VAL A 80 3.75 -13.36 -5.48
CA VAL A 80 2.56 -12.93 -4.73
C VAL A 80 2.92 -11.76 -3.82
N SER A 81 4.05 -11.83 -3.13
CA SER A 81 4.48 -10.76 -2.22
C SER A 81 4.85 -9.48 -2.97
N ALA A 82 5.53 -9.56 -4.11
CA ALA A 82 5.79 -8.40 -4.98
C ALA A 82 4.47 -7.77 -5.47
N GLY A 83 3.48 -8.59 -5.83
CA GLY A 83 2.14 -8.13 -6.21
C GLY A 83 1.39 -7.43 -5.08
N LEU A 84 1.40 -8.02 -3.87
CA LEU A 84 0.80 -7.44 -2.66
C LEU A 84 1.48 -6.11 -2.27
N LEU A 85 2.83 -6.04 -2.30
CA LEU A 85 3.57 -4.81 -2.05
C LEU A 85 3.18 -3.72 -3.06
N THR A 86 3.13 -4.08 -4.35
CA THR A 86 2.72 -3.16 -5.42
C THR A 86 1.29 -2.67 -5.19
N HIS A 87 0.35 -3.56 -4.85
CA HIS A 87 -1.03 -3.19 -4.54
C HIS A 87 -1.10 -2.18 -3.38
N MET A 88 -0.34 -2.40 -2.31
CA MET A 88 -0.30 -1.49 -1.17
C MET A 88 0.30 -0.12 -1.50
N ILE A 89 1.39 -0.09 -2.29
CA ILE A 89 1.97 1.15 -2.79
C ILE A 89 0.90 1.96 -3.54
N MET A 90 0.08 1.28 -4.35
CA MET A 90 -1.02 1.90 -5.09
C MET A 90 -2.22 2.30 -4.22
N PHE A 91 -2.41 1.67 -3.05
CA PHE A 91 -3.47 1.98 -2.10
C PHE A 91 -3.15 3.25 -1.31
N MET A 92 -1.91 3.38 -0.83
CA MET A 92 -1.47 4.56 -0.08
C MET A 92 -1.44 5.84 -0.91
N SER A 93 -1.07 5.75 -2.20
CA SER A 93 -1.10 6.89 -3.11
C SER A 93 -2.50 7.47 -3.30
N LYS A 94 -3.55 6.64 -3.19
CA LYS A 94 -4.97 7.06 -3.24
C LYS A 94 -5.46 7.65 -1.93
N GLN A 95 -4.99 7.15 -0.79
CA GLN A 95 -5.55 7.45 0.53
C GLN A 95 -5.18 8.85 1.06
N ASN A 96 -4.12 9.47 0.51
CA ASN A 96 -3.56 10.75 0.98
C ASN A 96 -4.43 11.99 0.70
N ARG A 97 -5.65 11.86 0.17
CA ARG A 97 -6.53 13.01 -0.14
C ARG A 97 -7.97 12.91 0.37
N GLU A 98 -8.44 11.73 0.81
CA GLU A 98 -9.87 11.53 1.13
C GLU A 98 -10.19 11.13 2.58
N MET A 99 -9.16 10.83 3.40
CA MET A 99 -9.37 10.25 4.74
C MET A 99 -10.10 11.14 5.74
N ARG A 100 -10.09 12.48 5.58
CA ARG A 100 -10.83 13.34 6.50
C ARG A 100 -12.32 13.48 6.17
N SER A 101 -12.71 13.28 4.90
CA SER A 101 -14.08 13.59 4.45
C SER A 101 -14.97 12.36 4.26
N LYS A 102 -14.43 11.21 3.81
CA LYS A 102 -15.27 10.02 3.51
C LYS A 102 -15.45 9.05 4.68
N LEU A 103 -14.58 9.12 5.69
CA LEU A 103 -14.70 8.28 6.89
C LEU A 103 -15.88 8.70 7.77
N GLN A 104 -16.25 9.98 7.78
CA GLN A 104 -17.44 10.45 8.51
C GLN A 104 -18.73 9.85 7.93
N THR A 105 -18.83 9.72 6.61
CA THR A 105 -20.03 9.19 5.94
C THR A 105 -20.14 7.66 6.05
N LYS A 106 -19.02 6.91 5.95
CA LYS A 106 -19.05 5.44 6.02
C LYS A 106 -19.28 4.90 7.42
N VAL A 107 -18.73 5.54 8.47
CA VAL A 107 -18.98 5.09 9.84
C VAL A 107 -20.38 5.50 10.32
N ALA A 108 -20.94 6.61 9.83
CA ALA A 108 -22.35 6.93 10.03
C ALA A 108 -23.27 5.81 9.50
N LEU A 109 -22.98 5.23 8.34
CA LEU A 109 -23.74 4.14 7.72
C LEU A 109 -23.62 2.80 8.49
N ILE A 110 -22.45 2.53 9.09
CA ILE A 110 -22.23 1.34 9.95
C ILE A 110 -23.00 1.48 11.28
N LEU A 111 -23.14 2.71 11.78
CA LEU A 111 -23.92 2.98 12.99
C LEU A 111 -25.43 2.88 12.77
N THR A 112 -25.93 3.19 11.58
CA THR A 112 -27.37 3.09 11.27
C THR A 112 -27.88 1.64 11.25
N ALA A 113 -27.00 0.65 11.07
CA ALA A 113 -27.35 -0.78 11.00
C ALA A 113 -27.06 -1.56 12.30
N GLY A 114 -26.68 -0.88 13.39
CA GLY A 114 -26.73 -1.35 14.78
C GLY A 114 -26.40 -2.83 15.06
N GLY A 115 -25.16 -3.14 15.43
CA GLY A 115 -24.84 -4.43 16.04
C GLY A 115 -23.39 -4.55 16.54
N ALA A 116 -23.18 -5.11 17.73
CA ALA A 116 -21.85 -5.35 18.32
C ALA A 116 -20.99 -6.20 17.39
N ILE A 117 -21.64 -7.18 16.77
CA ILE A 117 -21.07 -8.09 15.78
C ILE A 117 -20.47 -7.33 14.60
N ASN A 118 -21.14 -6.31 14.05
CA ASN A 118 -20.62 -5.56 12.90
C ASN A 118 -19.32 -4.84 13.24
N MET A 119 -19.20 -4.29 14.44
CA MET A 119 -17.98 -3.65 14.92
C MET A 119 -16.84 -4.65 15.14
N ILE A 120 -17.14 -5.81 15.74
CA ILE A 120 -16.16 -6.89 15.92
C ILE A 120 -15.67 -7.37 14.55
N VAL A 121 -16.58 -7.71 13.64
CA VAL A 121 -16.25 -8.22 12.30
C VAL A 121 -15.47 -7.19 11.49
N HIS A 122 -15.87 -5.91 11.52
CA HIS A 122 -15.17 -4.88 10.77
C HIS A 122 -13.74 -4.67 11.28
N SER A 123 -13.57 -4.49 12.59
CA SER A 123 -12.23 -4.33 13.20
C SER A 123 -11.38 -5.58 13.03
N PHE A 124 -11.99 -6.77 13.11
CA PHE A 124 -11.36 -8.05 12.82
C PHE A 124 -10.85 -8.12 11.38
N LEU A 125 -11.71 -7.94 10.37
CA LEU A 125 -11.33 -8.09 8.96
C LEU A 125 -10.27 -7.08 8.53
N VAL A 126 -10.39 -5.84 9.00
CA VAL A 126 -9.42 -4.79 8.70
C VAL A 126 -8.05 -5.11 9.32
N THR A 127 -8.01 -5.54 10.59
CA THR A 127 -6.75 -5.87 11.26
C THR A 127 -6.16 -7.18 10.73
N LEU A 128 -7.01 -8.18 10.42
CA LEU A 128 -6.61 -9.48 9.89
C LEU A 128 -5.91 -9.29 8.55
N ARG A 129 -6.42 -8.41 7.69
CA ARG A 129 -5.79 -8.11 6.40
C ARG A 129 -4.35 -7.65 6.57
N GLU A 130 -4.09 -6.66 7.42
CA GLU A 130 -2.73 -6.16 7.69
C GLU A 130 -1.83 -7.28 8.26
N GLY A 131 -2.39 -8.12 9.14
CA GLY A 131 -1.67 -9.26 9.68
C GLY A 131 -1.35 -10.35 8.65
N VAL A 132 -2.27 -10.65 7.73
CA VAL A 132 -2.04 -11.60 6.63
C VAL A 132 -0.98 -11.06 5.67
N GLU A 133 -1.07 -9.77 5.29
CA GLU A 133 -0.07 -9.11 4.45
C GLU A 133 1.33 -9.18 5.10
N THR A 134 1.42 -8.93 6.41
CA THR A 134 2.66 -9.12 7.19
C THR A 134 3.22 -10.54 7.06
N VAL A 135 2.40 -11.57 7.15
CA VAL A 135 2.83 -12.98 7.03
C VAL A 135 3.45 -13.25 5.65
N PHE A 136 2.78 -12.81 4.58
CA PHE A 136 3.30 -12.97 3.21
C PHE A 136 4.64 -12.25 3.02
N PHE A 137 4.74 -11.01 3.50
CA PHE A 137 5.99 -10.24 3.39
C PHE A 137 7.13 -10.88 4.17
N PHE A 138 6.85 -11.38 5.38
CA PHE A 138 7.84 -12.09 6.19
C PHE A 138 8.28 -13.38 5.52
N ALA A 139 7.37 -14.13 4.90
CA ALA A 139 7.70 -15.34 4.13
C ALA A 139 8.62 -15.04 2.95
N ALA A 140 8.39 -13.94 2.24
CA ALA A 140 9.19 -13.53 1.10
C ALA A 140 10.62 -13.15 1.49
N ILE A 141 10.78 -12.31 2.53
CA ILE A 141 12.12 -11.85 2.95
C ILE A 141 12.94 -12.93 3.67
N SER A 142 12.29 -13.97 4.19
CA SER A 142 12.95 -15.06 4.91
C SER A 142 13.22 -16.29 4.06
N SER A 143 12.92 -16.23 2.75
CA SER A 143 13.00 -17.39 1.85
C SER A 143 12.20 -18.61 2.37
N GLY A 144 11.05 -18.36 3.01
CA GLY A 144 10.16 -19.40 3.52
C GLY A 144 10.38 -19.83 4.97
N ASP A 145 11.22 -19.14 5.75
CA ASP A 145 11.34 -19.36 7.21
C ASP A 145 10.71 -18.20 7.99
N ILE A 146 9.38 -18.22 8.10
CA ILE A 146 8.62 -17.13 8.74
C ILE A 146 9.00 -16.98 10.21
N SER A 147 9.17 -18.09 10.93
CA SER A 147 9.50 -18.13 12.36
C SER A 147 10.79 -17.37 12.68
N LYS A 148 11.83 -17.55 11.85
CA LYS A 148 13.13 -16.86 12.01
C LYS A 148 13.00 -15.35 11.81
N SER A 149 12.11 -14.93 10.92
CA SER A 149 11.89 -13.52 10.63
C SER A 149 11.03 -12.84 11.72
N LEU A 150 9.97 -13.50 12.20
CA LEU A 150 9.14 -12.97 13.29
C LEU A 150 9.92 -12.81 14.61
N GLN A 151 10.87 -13.72 14.88
CA GLN A 151 11.73 -13.63 16.07
C GLN A 151 12.93 -12.69 15.87
N SER A 152 13.06 -12.05 14.72
CA SER A 152 14.16 -11.12 14.48
C SER A 152 14.04 -9.88 15.36
N TRP A 153 15.18 -9.38 15.82
CA TRP A 153 15.25 -8.14 16.59
C TRP A 153 14.66 -6.95 15.81
N GLY A 154 14.78 -6.99 14.48
CA GLY A 154 14.18 -6.02 13.57
C GLY A 154 12.66 -5.94 13.69
N ALA A 155 11.97 -7.08 13.62
CA ALA A 155 10.51 -7.13 13.74
C ALA A 155 10.02 -6.58 15.10
N LEU A 156 10.66 -7.00 16.19
CA LEU A 156 10.32 -6.54 17.54
C LEU A 156 10.56 -5.03 17.70
N ALA A 157 11.69 -4.53 17.22
CA ALA A 157 11.99 -3.10 17.22
C ALA A 157 11.00 -2.30 16.36
N GLY A 158 10.57 -2.86 15.23
CA GLY A 158 9.58 -2.25 14.34
C GLY A 158 8.21 -2.13 14.99
N LEU A 159 7.73 -3.20 15.63
CA LEU A 159 6.48 -3.21 16.38
C LEU A 159 6.53 -2.21 17.55
N ALA A 160 7.63 -2.18 18.32
CA ALA A 160 7.80 -1.23 19.41
C ALA A 160 7.79 0.22 18.91
N ALA A 161 8.53 0.51 17.83
CA ALA A 161 8.55 1.84 17.21
C ALA A 161 7.17 2.27 16.70
N ALA A 162 6.41 1.34 16.10
CA ALA A 162 5.05 1.60 15.62
C ALA A 162 4.10 1.94 16.78
N GLY A 163 4.22 1.21 17.90
CA GLY A 163 3.49 1.49 19.13
C GLY A 163 3.81 2.88 19.69
N VAL A 164 5.10 3.22 19.83
CA VAL A 164 5.54 4.54 20.31
C VAL A 164 5.02 5.65 19.40
N LEU A 165 5.20 5.51 18.08
CA LEU A 165 4.75 6.53 17.13
C LEU A 165 3.23 6.66 17.12
N GLY A 166 2.50 5.54 17.18
CA GLY A 166 1.04 5.53 17.30
C GLY A 166 0.57 6.26 18.55
N LEU A 167 1.18 5.99 19.70
CA LEU A 167 0.88 6.72 20.95
C LEU A 167 1.15 8.22 20.80
N LEU A 168 2.25 8.62 20.16
CA LEU A 168 2.56 10.03 19.90
C LEU A 168 1.53 10.70 18.98
N VAL A 169 1.03 9.99 17.97
CA VAL A 169 -0.02 10.49 17.06
C VAL A 169 -1.34 10.71 17.80
N PHE A 170 -1.72 9.80 18.71
CA PHE A 170 -3.01 9.89 19.42
C PHE A 170 -2.96 10.73 20.71
N LYS A 171 -1.83 10.82 21.40
CA LYS A 171 -1.65 11.70 22.58
C LYS A 171 -1.19 13.12 22.22
N GLY A 172 -0.52 13.31 21.09
CA GLY A 172 0.19 14.55 20.76
C GLY A 172 -0.60 15.51 19.86
N SER A 173 -0.55 16.80 20.19
CA SER A 173 -0.99 17.92 19.33
C SER A 173 -0.07 18.16 18.10
N LYS A 174 0.99 17.35 17.93
CA LYS A 174 1.92 17.51 16.82
C LYS A 174 1.29 16.96 15.53
N ARG A 175 1.05 17.85 14.57
CA ARG A 175 0.62 17.51 13.20
C ARG A 175 1.76 16.78 12.48
N ILE A 176 1.93 15.49 12.72
CA ILE A 176 2.84 14.65 11.93
C ILE A 176 2.30 14.65 10.49
N ALA A 177 3.16 14.99 9.54
CA ALA A 177 2.84 14.90 8.12
C ALA A 177 2.82 13.42 7.70
N LEU A 178 1.75 12.70 8.06
CA LEU A 178 1.54 11.28 7.73
C LEU A 178 1.72 11.04 6.23
N GLY A 179 1.31 12.00 5.40
CA GLY A 179 1.50 11.92 3.95
C GLY A 179 2.96 11.96 3.50
N THR A 180 3.88 12.58 4.24
CA THR A 180 5.33 12.52 3.93
C THR A 180 5.92 11.21 4.42
N PHE A 181 5.55 10.80 5.64
CA PHE A 181 5.97 9.52 6.21
C PHE A 181 5.64 8.34 5.28
N PHE A 182 4.39 8.22 4.83
CA PHE A 182 3.97 7.14 3.93
C PHE A 182 4.63 7.20 2.56
N LYS A 183 4.96 8.39 2.05
CA LYS A 183 5.73 8.51 0.79
C LYS A 183 7.13 7.95 0.95
N VAL A 184 7.82 8.29 2.04
CA VAL A 184 9.17 7.82 2.31
C VAL A 184 9.19 6.30 2.47
N THR A 185 8.29 5.74 3.28
CA THR A 185 8.18 4.29 3.45
C THR A 185 7.76 3.58 2.16
N SER A 186 6.90 4.18 1.32
CA SER A 186 6.54 3.62 0.01
C SER A 186 7.74 3.52 -0.93
N VAL A 187 8.66 4.48 -0.93
CA VAL A 187 9.88 4.41 -1.77
C VAL A 187 10.72 3.18 -1.37
N PHE A 188 10.88 2.93 -0.07
CA PHE A 188 11.57 1.75 0.42
C PHE A 188 10.89 0.44 -0.01
N LEU A 189 9.56 0.39 0.00
CA LEU A 189 8.82 -0.77 -0.47
C LEU A 189 8.95 -1.01 -1.97
N ILE A 190 8.99 0.04 -2.80
CA ILE A 190 9.21 -0.13 -4.24
C ILE A 190 10.55 -0.84 -4.47
N MET A 191 11.59 -0.47 -3.72
CA MET A 191 12.91 -1.11 -3.82
C MET A 191 12.88 -2.58 -3.36
N ILE A 192 12.20 -2.87 -2.25
CA ILE A 192 12.04 -4.25 -1.76
C ILE A 192 11.26 -5.09 -2.78
N ALA A 193 10.15 -4.58 -3.32
CA ALA A 193 9.34 -5.29 -4.30
C ALA A 193 10.12 -5.60 -5.58
N ALA A 194 10.91 -4.64 -6.07
CA ALA A 194 11.80 -4.85 -7.20
C ALA A 194 12.78 -6.00 -6.92
N GLY A 195 13.38 -6.02 -5.72
CA GLY A 195 14.29 -7.07 -5.31
C GLY A 195 13.63 -8.44 -5.11
N LEU A 196 12.38 -8.51 -4.64
CA LEU A 196 11.64 -9.78 -4.58
C LEU A 196 11.36 -10.33 -6.00
N LEU A 197 11.08 -9.42 -6.94
CA LEU A 197 10.80 -9.79 -8.32
C LEU A 197 12.05 -10.31 -9.03
N VAL A 198 13.19 -9.62 -8.88
CA VAL A 198 14.50 -10.10 -9.38
C VAL A 198 14.84 -11.46 -8.79
N GLN A 199 14.67 -11.65 -7.47
CA GLN A 199 14.88 -12.96 -6.85
C GLN A 199 13.96 -14.04 -7.40
N ALA A 200 12.72 -13.72 -7.76
CA ALA A 200 11.81 -14.69 -8.37
C ALA A 200 12.32 -15.12 -9.76
N VAL A 201 12.84 -14.17 -10.55
CA VAL A 201 13.45 -14.44 -11.86
C VAL A 201 14.69 -15.32 -11.70
N GLY A 202 15.59 -15.00 -10.77
CA GLY A 202 16.78 -15.81 -10.48
C GLY A 202 16.44 -17.25 -10.10
N VAL A 203 15.50 -17.46 -9.16
CA VAL A 203 15.06 -18.82 -8.78
C VAL A 203 14.38 -19.55 -9.97
N MET A 204 13.65 -18.83 -10.83
CA MET A 204 13.09 -19.43 -12.06
C MET A 204 14.18 -19.84 -13.07
N GLN A 205 15.28 -19.10 -13.13
CA GLN A 205 16.44 -19.40 -13.96
C GLN A 205 17.23 -20.60 -13.41
N ASP A 206 17.44 -20.66 -12.10
CA ASP A 206 18.09 -21.78 -11.41
C ASP A 206 17.36 -23.10 -11.66
N LEU A 207 16.02 -23.06 -11.65
CA LEU A 207 15.17 -24.22 -11.93
C LEU A 207 15.00 -24.53 -13.43
N ASN A 208 15.66 -23.78 -14.32
CA ASN A 208 15.51 -23.88 -15.77
C ASN A 208 14.05 -23.72 -16.27
N VAL A 209 13.19 -23.05 -15.49
CA VAL A 209 11.81 -22.71 -15.89
C VAL A 209 11.83 -21.61 -16.94
N ILE A 210 12.75 -20.64 -16.79
CA ILE A 210 12.99 -19.57 -17.74
C ILE A 210 14.45 -19.63 -18.16
N GLY A 211 14.71 -19.68 -19.48
CA GLY A 211 16.07 -19.59 -20.01
C GLY A 211 16.55 -18.14 -20.07
N SER A 212 17.87 -17.94 -20.20
CA SER A 212 18.44 -16.64 -20.53
C SER A 212 18.61 -16.48 -22.04
N ALA A 213 18.30 -15.28 -22.56
CA ALA A 213 18.57 -14.85 -23.92
C ALA A 213 20.07 -14.59 -24.15
N TYR A 214 20.82 -14.28 -23.09
CA TYR A 214 22.26 -14.05 -23.14
C TYR A 214 23.02 -15.18 -22.43
N LYS A 215 23.70 -16.01 -23.22
CA LYS A 215 24.45 -17.17 -22.73
C LYS A 215 25.93 -17.04 -23.07
N THR A 216 26.79 -17.51 -22.17
CA THR A 216 28.22 -17.63 -22.45
C THR A 216 28.45 -18.69 -23.53
N PRO A 217 29.62 -18.70 -24.21
CA PRO A 217 29.96 -19.72 -25.20
C PRO A 217 29.87 -21.16 -24.69
N GLY A 218 29.95 -21.36 -23.35
CA GLY A 218 29.76 -22.65 -22.68
C GLY A 218 28.30 -23.03 -22.37
N GLY A 219 27.32 -22.23 -22.81
CA GLY A 219 25.89 -22.50 -22.63
C GLY A 219 25.32 -22.13 -21.25
N GLN A 220 26.13 -21.57 -20.35
CA GLN A 220 25.69 -21.06 -19.04
C GLN A 220 25.04 -19.67 -19.18
N ILE A 221 24.25 -19.28 -18.19
CA ILE A 221 23.65 -17.94 -18.13
C ILE A 221 24.80 -16.93 -17.99
N ALA A 222 24.87 -15.96 -18.90
CA ALA A 222 25.90 -14.93 -18.86
C ALA A 222 25.45 -13.75 -18.01
N ALA A 223 26.31 -13.32 -17.09
CA ALA A 223 26.14 -12.09 -16.34
C ALA A 223 26.26 -10.87 -17.26
N MET A 224 25.41 -9.87 -17.04
CA MET A 224 25.41 -8.62 -17.81
C MET A 224 26.58 -7.71 -17.43
N TYR A 225 26.97 -7.74 -16.16
CA TYR A 225 28.14 -7.08 -15.62
C TYR A 225 28.69 -7.92 -14.46
N ASP A 226 29.90 -7.63 -14.01
CA ASP A 226 30.51 -8.22 -12.81
C ASP A 226 30.96 -7.07 -11.90
N LEU A 227 30.34 -6.97 -10.72
CA LEU A 227 30.62 -5.99 -9.68
C LEU A 227 31.24 -6.63 -8.44
N THR A 228 31.66 -7.90 -8.49
CA THR A 228 32.22 -8.61 -7.33
C THR A 228 33.46 -7.92 -6.79
N TRP A 229 34.26 -7.26 -7.65
CA TRP A 229 35.42 -6.46 -7.23
C TRP A 229 35.06 -5.24 -6.35
N LEU A 230 33.87 -4.67 -6.55
CA LEU A 230 33.41 -3.49 -5.83
C LEU A 230 32.66 -3.91 -4.58
N LEU A 231 31.60 -4.70 -4.75
CA LEU A 231 30.69 -5.08 -3.69
C LEU A 231 30.16 -6.50 -3.92
N PRO A 232 30.76 -7.50 -3.25
CA PRO A 232 30.29 -8.88 -3.32
C PRO A 232 28.89 -9.01 -2.73
N GLU A 233 28.05 -9.89 -3.27
CA GLU A 233 26.67 -10.09 -2.79
C GLU A 233 26.57 -10.90 -1.50
N HIS A 234 27.51 -11.84 -1.28
CA HIS A 234 27.60 -12.65 -0.08
C HIS A 234 29.06 -12.72 0.42
N PRO A 235 29.29 -12.95 1.73
CA PRO A 235 30.64 -13.21 2.24
C PRO A 235 31.34 -14.43 1.61
N ILE A 236 30.58 -15.33 0.98
CA ILE A 236 31.12 -16.47 0.23
C ILE A 236 31.74 -15.97 -1.08
N ASP A 237 31.09 -15.03 -1.76
CA ASP A 237 31.58 -14.44 -3.01
C ASP A 237 32.79 -13.55 -2.76
N GLU A 238 32.82 -12.83 -1.63
CA GLU A 238 34.03 -12.15 -1.14
C GLU A 238 35.20 -13.13 -0.97
N ALA A 239 34.96 -14.29 -0.35
CA ALA A 239 36.01 -15.30 -0.17
C ALA A 239 36.45 -15.94 -1.50
N ASN A 240 35.52 -16.19 -2.42
CA ASN A 240 35.82 -16.71 -3.76
C ASN A 240 36.64 -15.68 -4.55
N TYR A 241 36.27 -14.41 -4.51
CA TYR A 241 36.98 -13.32 -5.18
C TYR A 241 38.42 -13.17 -4.66
N ILE A 242 38.62 -13.21 -3.34
CA ILE A 242 39.95 -13.16 -2.73
C ILE A 242 40.78 -14.38 -3.15
N ARG A 243 40.16 -15.57 -3.20
CA ARG A 243 40.83 -16.80 -3.64
C ARG A 243 41.29 -16.70 -5.10
N ASP A 244 40.45 -16.16 -5.97
CA ASP A 244 40.67 -16.22 -7.42
C ASP A 244 41.55 -15.05 -7.93
N THR A 245 41.45 -13.87 -7.29
CA THR A 245 42.19 -12.66 -7.71
C THR A 245 43.35 -12.30 -6.78
N GLY A 246 43.38 -12.81 -5.55
CA GLY A 246 44.32 -12.42 -4.51
C GLY A 246 44.07 -11.02 -3.92
N HIS A 247 43.01 -10.33 -4.32
CA HIS A 247 42.70 -8.97 -3.88
C HIS A 247 41.42 -8.94 -3.04
N HIS A 248 41.37 -8.02 -2.08
CA HIS A 248 40.15 -7.77 -1.31
C HIS A 248 39.22 -6.83 -2.10
N PRO A 249 37.91 -7.14 -2.15
CA PRO A 249 36.94 -6.23 -2.73
C PRO A 249 36.82 -4.96 -1.87
N VAL A 250 36.36 -3.86 -2.49
CA VAL A 250 36.30 -2.55 -1.82
C VAL A 250 35.35 -2.56 -0.62
N PHE A 251 34.26 -3.30 -0.73
CA PHE A 251 33.26 -3.46 0.33
C PHE A 251 33.10 -4.92 0.74
N HIS A 252 32.70 -5.13 2.00
CA HIS A 252 32.44 -6.47 2.53
C HIS A 252 31.12 -7.05 2.04
N GLY A 253 31.09 -8.37 1.86
CA GLY A 253 29.91 -9.12 1.41
C GLY A 253 28.71 -9.03 2.36
N GLN A 254 28.91 -8.65 3.62
CA GLN A 254 27.80 -8.34 4.54
C GLN A 254 26.95 -7.16 4.08
N ILE A 255 27.58 -6.16 3.45
CA ILE A 255 26.89 -5.00 2.86
C ILE A 255 26.12 -5.47 1.62
N GLY A 256 26.71 -6.36 0.82
CA GLY A 256 26.05 -7.03 -0.28
C GLY A 256 24.76 -7.73 0.12
N VAL A 257 24.79 -8.56 1.16
CA VAL A 257 23.59 -9.25 1.67
C VAL A 257 22.51 -8.24 2.07
N PHE A 258 22.91 -7.12 2.67
CA PHE A 258 21.99 -6.05 3.01
C PHE A 258 21.37 -5.39 1.77
N LEU A 259 22.17 -5.00 0.77
CA LEU A 259 21.67 -4.38 -0.46
C LEU A 259 20.89 -5.34 -1.35
N LYS A 260 21.28 -6.62 -1.43
CA LYS A 260 20.55 -7.66 -2.16
C LYS A 260 19.15 -7.82 -1.57
N ALA A 261 19.07 -7.92 -0.25
CA ALA A 261 17.80 -8.04 0.42
C ALA A 261 16.97 -6.73 0.31
N PHE A 262 17.59 -5.57 0.50
CA PHE A 262 16.87 -4.29 0.60
C PHE A 262 16.54 -3.63 -0.75
N LEU A 263 17.49 -3.63 -1.67
CA LEU A 263 17.41 -2.99 -2.98
C LEU A 263 17.22 -3.98 -4.13
N GLY A 264 17.36 -5.29 -3.90
CA GLY A 264 17.46 -6.24 -5.00
C GLY A 264 18.80 -6.19 -5.74
N TYR A 265 19.86 -5.75 -5.06
CA TYR A 265 21.20 -5.73 -5.65
C TYR A 265 21.66 -7.14 -6.05
N SER A 266 22.28 -7.24 -7.21
CA SER A 266 22.95 -8.43 -7.74
C SER A 266 24.31 -8.00 -8.29
N GLU A 267 25.35 -8.74 -7.94
CA GLU A 267 26.73 -8.47 -8.38
C GLU A 267 26.95 -8.88 -9.84
N ASP A 268 26.21 -9.88 -10.31
CA ASP A 268 26.35 -10.51 -11.62
C ASP A 268 24.98 -10.87 -12.27
N PRO A 269 24.03 -9.92 -12.37
CA PRO A 269 22.67 -10.24 -12.80
C PRO A 269 22.62 -10.74 -14.24
N SER A 270 21.67 -11.63 -14.50
CA SER A 270 21.29 -11.98 -15.86
C SER A 270 20.64 -10.80 -16.57
N LEU A 271 20.60 -10.86 -17.91
CA LEU A 271 19.93 -9.83 -18.72
C LEU A 271 18.46 -9.67 -18.32
N GLU A 272 17.78 -10.78 -18.05
CA GLU A 272 16.38 -10.80 -17.65
C GLU A 272 16.19 -10.15 -16.29
N GLU A 273 17.03 -10.47 -15.30
CA GLU A 273 17.00 -9.84 -13.98
C GLU A 273 17.18 -8.33 -14.07
N PHE A 274 18.19 -7.88 -14.82
CA PHE A 274 18.46 -6.45 -15.01
C PHE A 274 17.28 -5.73 -15.67
N ILE A 275 16.75 -6.27 -16.78
CA ILE A 275 15.60 -5.69 -17.48
C ILE A 275 14.39 -5.67 -16.56
N CYS A 276 14.13 -6.76 -15.83
CA CYS A 276 12.96 -6.87 -14.96
C CYS A 276 13.01 -5.85 -13.82
N TYR A 277 14.19 -5.65 -13.24
CA TYR A 277 14.40 -4.64 -12.19
C TYR A 277 14.00 -3.24 -12.66
N TRP A 278 14.53 -2.78 -13.79
CA TRP A 278 14.24 -1.44 -14.31
C TRP A 278 12.80 -1.30 -14.83
N LEU A 279 12.28 -2.32 -15.51
CA LEU A 279 10.89 -2.33 -15.96
C LEU A 279 9.92 -2.24 -14.79
N TYR A 280 10.22 -2.86 -13.65
CA TYR A 280 9.38 -2.75 -12.46
C TYR A 280 9.26 -1.30 -11.95
N TYR A 281 10.37 -0.55 -11.88
CA TYR A 281 10.32 0.86 -11.49
C TYR A 281 9.51 1.71 -12.47
N VAL A 282 9.71 1.49 -13.79
CA VAL A 282 8.95 2.19 -14.83
C VAL A 282 7.46 1.85 -14.70
N PHE A 283 7.12 0.58 -14.50
CA PHE A 283 5.75 0.12 -14.30
C PHE A 283 5.08 0.81 -13.12
N VAL A 284 5.72 0.80 -11.94
CA VAL A 284 5.18 1.47 -10.74
C VAL A 284 5.06 2.99 -10.96
N PHE A 285 6.06 3.62 -11.57
CA PHE A 285 6.02 5.04 -11.88
C PHE A 285 4.84 5.40 -12.79
N VAL A 286 4.61 4.62 -13.86
CA VAL A 286 3.48 4.78 -14.77
C VAL A 286 2.16 4.59 -14.04
N LEU A 287 2.03 3.58 -13.17
CA LEU A 287 0.81 3.37 -12.39
C LEU A 287 0.51 4.57 -11.47
N ILE A 288 1.52 5.09 -10.76
CA ILE A 288 1.36 6.25 -9.89
C ILE A 288 1.00 7.50 -10.71
N ALA A 289 1.65 7.71 -11.86
CA ALA A 289 1.37 8.83 -12.76
C ALA A 289 -0.07 8.75 -13.32
N ARG A 290 -0.52 7.56 -13.73
CA ARG A 290 -1.90 7.32 -14.19
C ARG A 290 -2.92 7.65 -13.12
N GLN A 291 -2.69 7.24 -11.87
CA GLN A 291 -3.59 7.57 -10.77
C GLN A 291 -3.70 9.08 -10.53
N LYS A 292 -2.57 9.80 -10.54
CA LYS A 292 -2.56 11.26 -10.42
C LYS A 292 -3.35 11.94 -11.54
N LYS A 293 -3.17 11.47 -12.79
CA LYS A 293 -3.89 11.98 -13.96
C LYS A 293 -5.40 11.72 -13.87
N VAL A 294 -5.82 10.51 -13.48
CA VAL A 294 -7.25 10.19 -13.31
C VAL A 294 -7.87 11.07 -12.22
N ALA A 295 -7.16 11.29 -11.10
CA ALA A 295 -7.63 12.16 -10.03
C ALA A 295 -7.73 13.64 -10.45
N SER A 296 -6.77 14.15 -11.25
CA SER A 296 -6.83 15.53 -11.75
C SER A 296 -7.96 15.71 -12.77
N LEU A 297 -8.20 14.73 -13.64
CA LEU A 297 -9.31 14.76 -14.60
C LEU A 297 -10.67 14.71 -13.89
N ALA A 298 -10.83 13.86 -12.88
CA ALA A 298 -12.06 13.82 -12.07
C ALA A 298 -12.31 15.14 -11.34
N SER A 299 -11.25 15.76 -10.80
CA SER A 299 -11.36 17.07 -10.13
C SER A 299 -11.65 18.22 -11.10
N ALA A 300 -11.15 18.15 -12.33
CA ALA A 300 -11.47 19.13 -13.37
C ALA A 300 -12.93 19.00 -13.81
N LYS A 301 -13.37 17.77 -14.10
CA LYS A 301 -14.77 17.48 -14.49
C LYS A 301 -15.77 17.93 -13.42
N ALA A 302 -15.52 17.64 -12.14
CA ALA A 302 -16.39 18.08 -11.05
C ALA A 302 -16.48 19.62 -10.94
N LYS A 303 -15.43 20.34 -11.35
CA LYS A 303 -15.40 21.80 -11.33
C LYS A 303 -16.16 22.40 -12.52
N ASP A 304 -16.09 21.75 -13.68
CA ASP A 304 -16.88 22.11 -14.86
C ASP A 304 -18.37 21.83 -14.64
N ASP A 305 -18.72 20.69 -14.04
CA ASP A 305 -20.10 20.33 -13.71
C ASP A 305 -20.73 21.33 -12.71
N ASP A 306 -19.97 21.78 -11.69
CA ASP A 306 -20.41 22.78 -10.70
C ASP A 306 -20.56 24.19 -11.31
N ALA A 307 -19.64 24.57 -12.20
CA ALA A 307 -19.73 25.84 -12.93
C ALA A 307 -20.96 25.88 -13.86
N ASN A 308 -21.26 24.77 -14.53
CA ASN A 308 -22.42 24.67 -15.41
C ASN A 308 -23.74 24.70 -14.64
N ALA A 309 -23.83 23.97 -13.51
CA ALA A 309 -25.01 24.01 -12.64
C ALA A 309 -25.27 25.40 -12.03
N THR A 310 -24.20 26.14 -11.70
CA THR A 310 -24.31 27.53 -11.23
C THR A 310 -24.81 28.45 -12.33
N GLN A 311 -24.35 28.29 -13.57
CA GLN A 311 -24.84 29.08 -14.71
C GLN A 311 -26.31 28.77 -15.03
N ASP A 312 -26.72 27.51 -15.00
CA ASP A 312 -28.10 27.09 -15.25
C ASP A 312 -29.06 27.66 -14.19
N SER A 313 -28.69 27.60 -12.90
CA SER A 313 -29.51 28.18 -11.82
C SER A 313 -29.63 29.70 -11.89
N VAL A 314 -28.56 30.41 -12.31
CA VAL A 314 -28.59 31.87 -12.50
C VAL A 314 -29.47 32.23 -13.71
N ALA A 315 -29.37 31.47 -14.80
CA ALA A 315 -30.22 31.66 -15.98
C ALA A 315 -31.70 31.43 -15.67
N GLU A 316 -32.02 30.41 -14.87
CA GLU A 316 -33.38 30.08 -14.44
C GLU A 316 -33.96 31.16 -13.48
N ALA A 317 -33.14 31.69 -12.57
CA ALA A 317 -33.52 32.79 -11.68
C ALA A 317 -33.81 34.10 -12.45
N VAL A 318 -32.98 34.43 -13.44
CA VAL A 318 -33.17 35.61 -14.31
C VAL A 318 -34.42 35.45 -15.18
N ALA A 319 -34.68 34.25 -15.71
CA ALA A 319 -35.89 33.97 -16.47
C ALA A 319 -37.15 34.07 -15.60
N SER A 320 -37.09 33.58 -14.35
CA SER A 320 -38.20 33.68 -13.39
C SER A 320 -38.51 35.14 -13.02
N ASP A 321 -37.49 35.96 -12.77
CA ASP A 321 -37.66 37.39 -12.46
C ASP A 321 -38.22 38.17 -13.67
N ALA A 322 -37.75 37.88 -14.88
CA ALA A 322 -38.28 38.46 -16.11
C ALA A 322 -39.76 38.09 -16.34
N MET A 323 -40.16 36.85 -16.05
CA MET A 323 -41.58 36.42 -16.13
C MET A 323 -42.44 37.09 -15.06
N ALA A 324 -41.93 37.26 -13.83
CA ALA A 324 -42.65 37.94 -12.76
C ALA A 324 -42.88 39.43 -13.09
N GLN A 325 -41.89 40.11 -13.66
CA GLN A 325 -42.02 41.49 -14.12
C GLN A 325 -42.99 41.64 -15.30
N SER A 326 -43.03 40.66 -16.21
CA SER A 326 -44.01 40.64 -17.31
C SER A 326 -45.45 40.44 -16.84
N GLN A 327 -45.68 39.71 -15.74
CA GLN A 327 -47.02 39.51 -15.18
C GLN A 327 -47.50 40.69 -14.33
N ALA A 328 -46.57 41.42 -13.68
CA ALA A 328 -46.88 42.62 -12.91
C ALA A 328 -47.27 43.83 -13.78
N ASN A 329 -46.91 43.85 -15.07
CA ASN A 329 -47.21 44.93 -16.03
C ASN A 329 -48.36 44.62 -17.01
N GLY A 330 -49.24 43.65 -16.69
CA GLY A 330 -50.45 43.38 -17.48
C GLY A 330 -51.49 44.52 -17.40
N PRO A 331 -52.26 44.79 -18.48
CA PRO A 331 -52.96 46.06 -18.68
C PRO A 331 -54.10 46.29 -17.67
N GLU A 332 -54.09 47.46 -17.02
CA GLU A 332 -55.24 47.99 -16.26
C GLU A 332 -56.50 48.00 -17.14
N SER A 333 -57.56 47.40 -16.62
CA SER A 333 -58.89 47.38 -17.22
C SER A 333 -59.42 48.80 -17.38
N THR A 334 -59.63 49.25 -18.62
CA THR A 334 -60.44 50.44 -18.91
C THR A 334 -61.91 50.11 -18.66
N THR A 335 -62.38 50.34 -17.43
CA THR A 335 -63.81 50.42 -17.12
C THR A 335 -64.37 51.70 -17.74
N GLY A 336 -65.09 51.55 -18.85
CA GLY A 336 -65.83 52.63 -19.50
C GLY A 336 -66.89 53.18 -18.55
N LYS A 337 -66.80 54.48 -18.26
CA LYS A 337 -67.87 55.28 -17.65
C LYS A 337 -68.88 55.65 -18.74
N ASP A 338 -70.04 55.01 -18.75
CA ASP A 338 -71.22 55.52 -19.44
C ASP A 338 -71.87 56.60 -18.58
N THR A 339 -71.77 57.85 -19.03
CA THR A 339 -72.54 59.00 -18.54
C THR A 339 -73.92 59.03 -19.19
N PRO A 340 -75.02 59.21 -18.43
CA PRO A 340 -76.31 59.57 -19.01
C PRO A 340 -76.41 61.09 -19.13
N THR A 341 -76.73 61.61 -20.32
CA THR A 341 -77.10 63.02 -20.48
C THR A 341 -78.52 63.09 -21.04
N ALA A 342 -79.39 63.72 -20.26
CA ALA A 342 -80.72 64.14 -20.65
C ALA A 342 -80.63 65.39 -21.55
N ILE A 343 -81.44 65.40 -22.62
CA ILE A 343 -82.46 66.39 -23.02
C ILE A 343 -82.80 66.14 -24.49
#